data_AF-A0A7W0YFA1-F1
#
_entry.id   AF-A0A7W0YFA1-F1
#
_cell.length_a   1.000
_cell.length_b   1.000
_cell.length_c   1.000
_cell.angle_alpha   90.00
_cell.angle_beta   90.00
_cell.angle_gamma   90.00
#
_symmetry.space_group_name_H-M   'P 1'
#
loop_
_entity.id
_entity.type
_entity.pdbx_description
1 polymer ?
#
loop_
_entity_poly.entity_id
_entity_poly.type
_entity_poly.pdbx_seq_one_letter_code
_entity_poly.pdbx_strand_id
1 'polypeptide(L)'
;MPVRGRLIGPECLPDILDGIPGPIIVPTPKPEGDLLAAAGFAAALLLTLPPWSRFAAVSGPLEAWFGHWALLAAVAAALGVAIVVLSRLRPLDQRLQAATYLLLAVAVGLGAILHRIHPPPLSETLPTSLLVLVCALVALAGAGWKVAVRWKANDRWN
;
A
#
# COMPACT_ATOMS: atom_id res chain seq x y z
N MET A 1 -59.26 -13.13 -12.25
CA MET A 1 -59.51 -13.41 -10.83
C MET A 1 -58.15 -13.43 -10.11
N PRO A 2 -57.77 -12.38 -9.36
CA PRO A 2 -56.56 -12.40 -8.54
C PRO A 2 -56.80 -13.29 -7.33
N VAL A 3 -55.99 -14.33 -7.14
CA VAL A 3 -56.07 -15.21 -5.97
C VAL A 3 -55.52 -14.43 -4.77
N ARG A 4 -56.34 -14.31 -3.73
CA ARG A 4 -56.04 -13.59 -2.48
C ARG A 4 -54.76 -14.14 -1.82
N GLY A 5 -54.06 -13.22 -1.16
CA GLY A 5 -52.75 -13.40 -0.53
C GLY A 5 -52.55 -14.76 0.13
N ARG A 6 -51.60 -15.51 -0.43
CA ARG A 6 -51.00 -16.65 0.23
C ARG A 6 -49.89 -16.09 1.14
N LEU A 7 -50.15 -16.08 2.44
CA LEU A 7 -49.11 -15.82 3.44
C LEU A 7 -48.08 -16.94 3.31
N ILE A 8 -46.88 -16.59 2.85
CA ILE A 8 -45.73 -17.49 2.85
C ILE A 8 -45.24 -17.53 4.30
N GLY A 9 -45.54 -18.60 5.01
CA GLY A 9 -45.03 -18.83 6.35
C GLY A 9 -43.54 -19.25 6.32
N PRO A 10 -42.83 -19.14 7.45
CA PRO A 10 -41.41 -19.51 7.57
C PRO A 10 -41.12 -20.97 7.15
N GLU A 11 -42.14 -21.84 7.18
CA GLU A 11 -42.09 -23.23 6.72
C GLU A 11 -41.99 -23.38 5.20
N CYS A 12 -42.36 -22.38 4.40
CA CYS A 12 -42.19 -22.38 2.94
C CYS A 12 -40.86 -21.76 2.47
N LEU A 13 -40.08 -21.20 3.40
CA LEU A 13 -38.79 -20.58 3.11
C LEU A 13 -37.71 -21.58 2.61
N PRO A 14 -37.57 -22.81 3.15
CA PRO A 14 -36.56 -23.76 2.66
C PRO A 14 -36.84 -24.22 1.23
N ASP A 15 -38.11 -24.46 0.88
CA ASP A 15 -38.53 -24.94 -0.45
C ASP A 15 -38.28 -23.88 -1.56
N ILE A 16 -38.29 -22.59 -1.20
CA ILE A 16 -37.91 -21.49 -2.09
C ILE A 16 -36.37 -21.34 -2.17
N LEU A 17 -35.67 -21.60 -1.07
CA LEU A 17 -34.21 -21.51 -0.98
C LEU A 17 -33.49 -22.70 -1.62
N ASP A 18 -34.12 -23.87 -1.71
CA ASP A 18 -33.53 -25.09 -2.30
C ASP A 18 -33.25 -24.95 -3.80
N GLY A 19 -33.92 -24.00 -4.48
CA GLY A 19 -33.65 -23.64 -5.88
C GLY A 19 -32.64 -22.49 -6.07
N ILE A 20 -32.23 -21.82 -4.98
CA ILE A 20 -31.28 -20.71 -5.05
C ILE A 20 -29.89 -21.30 -4.85
N PRO A 21 -29.01 -21.26 -5.87
CA PRO A 21 -27.62 -21.68 -5.69
C PRO A 21 -27.06 -20.93 -4.48
N GLY A 22 -26.58 -21.68 -3.48
CA GLY A 22 -26.11 -21.13 -2.22
C GLY A 22 -25.11 -19.99 -2.45
N PRO A 23 -24.96 -19.08 -1.48
CA PRO A 23 -24.11 -17.90 -1.64
C PRO A 23 -22.73 -18.36 -2.15
N ILE A 24 -22.36 -17.87 -3.33
CA ILE A 24 -21.05 -18.14 -3.91
C ILE A 24 -20.05 -17.54 -2.93
N ILE A 25 -19.36 -18.40 -2.18
CA ILE A 25 -18.26 -17.99 -1.31
C ILE A 25 -17.11 -17.63 -2.24
N VAL A 26 -17.07 -16.36 -2.66
CA VAL A 26 -15.94 -15.83 -3.41
C VAL A 26 -14.75 -15.82 -2.45
N PRO A 27 -13.69 -16.61 -2.67
CA PRO A 27 -12.56 -16.63 -1.76
C PRO A 27 -11.94 -15.22 -1.70
N THR A 28 -11.97 -14.61 -0.52
CA THR A 28 -11.30 -13.34 -0.28
C THR A 28 -9.79 -13.54 -0.51
N PRO A 29 -9.15 -12.78 -1.40
CA PRO A 29 -7.72 -12.89 -1.64
C PRO A 29 -6.94 -12.71 -0.34
N LYS A 30 -5.96 -13.58 -0.07
CA LYS A 30 -5.12 -13.46 1.12
C LYS A 30 -4.34 -12.12 1.08
N PRO A 31 -4.24 -11.39 2.21
CA PRO A 31 -3.65 -10.06 2.26
C PRO A 31 -2.10 -10.05 2.30
N GLU A 32 -1.44 -11.12 1.85
CA GLU A 32 0.02 -11.30 2.01
C GLU A 32 0.83 -10.19 1.33
N GLY A 33 0.42 -9.77 0.12
CA GLY A 33 1.07 -8.67 -0.60
C GLY A 33 0.90 -7.31 0.10
N ASP A 34 -0.22 -7.10 0.78
CA ASP A 34 -0.49 -5.85 1.50
C ASP A 34 0.36 -5.73 2.77
N LEU A 35 0.65 -6.85 3.44
CA LEU A 35 1.54 -6.88 4.59
C LEU A 35 2.98 -6.53 4.19
N LEU A 36 3.46 -7.08 3.06
CA LEU A 36 4.81 -6.80 2.58
C LEU A 36 4.95 -5.33 2.16
N ALA A 37 3.95 -4.79 1.44
CA ALA A 37 3.91 -3.38 1.09
C ALA A 37 3.86 -2.48 2.33
N ALA A 38 3.03 -2.82 3.31
CA ALA A 38 2.92 -2.10 4.57
C ALA A 38 4.24 -2.07 5.35
N ALA A 39 4.91 -3.22 5.45
CA ALA A 39 6.20 -3.33 6.12
C ALA A 39 7.27 -2.47 5.44
N GLY A 40 7.32 -2.50 4.09
CA GLY A 40 8.24 -1.67 3.31
C GLY A 40 8.00 -0.16 3.53
N PHE A 41 6.76 0.30 3.43
CA PHE A 41 6.42 1.72 3.65
C PHE A 41 6.64 2.17 5.08
N ALA A 42 6.27 1.34 6.08
CA ALA A 42 6.47 1.67 7.49
C ALA A 42 7.96 1.76 7.82
N ALA A 43 8.78 0.81 7.35
CA ALA A 43 10.22 0.85 7.54
C ALA A 43 10.86 2.07 6.86
N ALA A 44 10.46 2.37 5.62
CA ALA A 44 10.91 3.57 4.91
C ALA A 44 10.57 4.85 5.69
N LEU A 45 9.34 4.95 6.20
CA LEU A 45 8.89 6.08 7.00
C LEU A 45 9.72 6.24 8.28
N LEU A 46 9.95 5.15 9.02
CA LEU A 46 10.77 5.17 10.23
C LEU A 46 12.21 5.61 9.93
N LEU A 47 12.78 5.15 8.82
CA LEU A 47 14.12 5.54 8.37
C LEU A 47 14.19 6.98 7.84
N THR A 48 13.05 7.58 7.48
CA THR A 48 12.96 9.02 7.13
C THR A 48 12.83 9.95 8.33
N LEU A 49 12.50 9.44 9.52
CA LEU A 49 12.41 10.24 10.75
C LEU A 49 13.75 10.91 11.15
N PRO A 50 14.90 10.20 11.18
CA PRO A 50 16.17 10.85 11.41
C PRO A 50 16.61 11.63 10.15
N PRO A 51 17.19 12.83 10.30
CA PRO A 51 17.73 13.57 9.17
C PRO A 51 18.83 12.75 8.48
N TRP A 52 18.70 12.56 7.16
CA TRP A 52 19.66 11.79 6.34
C TRP A 52 21.00 12.50 6.15
N SER A 53 21.05 13.78 6.52
CA SER A 53 22.25 14.61 6.58
C SER A 53 22.50 15.03 8.03
N ARG A 54 23.76 14.95 8.45
CA ARG A 54 24.23 15.70 9.62
C ARG A 54 24.61 17.10 9.15
N PHE A 55 23.86 18.11 9.58
CA PHE A 55 24.33 19.48 9.50
C PHE A 55 25.32 19.73 10.65
N ALA A 56 26.36 20.54 10.41
CA ALA A 56 27.20 21.07 11.49
C ALA A 56 26.30 21.80 12.52
N ALA A 57 26.69 21.80 13.80
CA ALA A 57 25.87 22.06 14.99
C ALA A 57 25.04 23.38 15.08
N VAL A 58 24.98 24.18 14.02
CA VAL A 58 24.37 25.51 13.96
C VAL A 58 22.97 25.51 13.31
N SER A 59 22.62 24.49 12.51
CA SER A 59 21.31 24.40 11.85
C SER A 59 20.29 23.64 12.70
N GLY A 60 19.07 24.16 12.83
CA GLY A 60 18.02 23.55 13.66
C GLY A 60 17.58 22.17 13.14
N PRO A 61 17.05 21.26 13.99
CA PRO A 61 16.67 19.90 13.60
C PRO A 61 15.59 19.84 12.50
N LEU A 62 14.83 20.92 12.30
CA LEU A 62 13.77 21.03 11.30
C LEU A 62 14.23 21.69 9.99
N GLU A 63 15.34 22.44 9.97
CA GLU A 63 15.88 23.00 8.71
C GLU A 63 16.34 21.91 7.75
N ALA A 64 16.75 20.76 8.28
CA ALA A 64 17.10 19.58 7.48
C ALA A 64 15.94 19.03 6.63
N TRP A 65 14.69 19.34 6.98
CA TRP A 65 13.50 18.84 6.31
C TRP A 65 12.99 19.77 5.20
N PHE A 66 13.21 21.07 5.29
CA PHE A 66 12.71 22.03 4.30
C PHE A 66 13.61 22.07 3.05
N GLY A 67 13.05 21.70 1.90
CA GLY A 67 13.72 21.82 0.59
C GLY A 67 14.54 20.61 0.13
N HIS A 68 14.45 19.47 0.82
CA HIS A 68 15.28 18.28 0.50
C HIS A 68 14.46 17.12 -0.07
N TRP A 69 15.07 16.35 -0.98
CA TRP A 69 14.49 15.14 -1.58
C TRP A 69 14.08 14.06 -0.56
N ALA A 70 14.58 14.14 0.68
CA ALA A 70 14.14 13.31 1.80
C ALA A 70 12.68 13.56 2.19
N LEU A 71 12.18 14.80 2.04
CA LEU A 71 10.77 15.14 2.29
C LEU A 71 9.85 14.40 1.32
N LEU A 72 10.24 14.31 0.05
CA LEU A 72 9.49 13.55 -0.96
C LEU A 72 9.35 12.08 -0.55
N ALA A 73 10.46 11.46 -0.12
CA ALA A 73 10.46 10.08 0.34
C ALA A 73 9.59 9.89 1.61
N ALA A 74 9.70 10.80 2.58
CA ALA A 74 8.89 10.77 3.80
C ALA A 74 7.39 10.91 3.52
N VAL A 75 7.00 11.89 2.70
CA VAL A 75 5.60 12.12 2.32
C VAL A 75 5.04 10.92 1.53
N ALA A 76 5.80 10.39 0.57
CA ALA A 76 5.39 9.23 -0.19
C ALA A 76 5.24 7.98 0.70
N ALA A 77 6.17 7.74 1.63
CA ALA A 77 6.08 6.63 2.57
C ALA A 77 4.88 6.79 3.54
N ALA A 78 4.64 8.01 4.04
CA ALA A 78 3.49 8.31 4.90
C ALA A 78 2.15 8.08 4.17
N LEU A 79 2.05 8.53 2.91
CA LEU A 79 0.89 8.25 2.06
C LEU A 79 0.72 6.75 1.80
N GLY A 80 1.81 6.01 1.61
CA GLY A 80 1.78 4.56 1.44
C GLY A 80 1.17 3.86 2.65
N VAL A 81 1.63 4.23 3.86
CA VAL A 81 1.06 3.73 5.13
C VAL A 81 -0.40 4.14 5.27
N ALA A 82 -0.75 5.39 4.97
CA ALA A 82 -2.13 5.88 5.06
C ALA A 82 -3.08 5.12 4.14
N ILE A 83 -2.67 4.82 2.89
CA ILE A 83 -3.48 4.02 1.96
C ILE A 83 -3.63 2.58 2.46
N VAL A 84 -2.57 1.98 3.02
CA VAL A 84 -2.67 0.66 3.66
C VAL A 84 -3.72 0.68 4.77
N VAL A 85 -3.65 1.65 5.68
CA VAL A 85 -4.60 1.77 6.79
C VAL A 85 -6.02 1.99 6.26
N LEU A 86 -6.19 2.91 5.30
CA LEU A 86 -7.48 3.21 4.70
C LEU A 86 -8.09 1.99 4.00
N SER A 87 -7.26 1.20 3.31
CA SER A 87 -7.70 -0.04 2.65
C SER A 87 -8.15 -1.13 3.61
N ARG A 88 -7.67 -1.10 4.86
CA ARG A 88 -8.16 -1.98 5.93
C ARG A 88 -9.48 -1.50 6.52
N LEU A 89 -9.72 -0.19 6.50
CA LEU A 89 -10.95 0.42 6.99
C LEU A 89 -12.07 0.42 5.95
N ARG A 90 -11.72 0.46 4.65
CA ARG A 90 -12.67 0.47 3.54
C ARG A 90 -12.18 -0.42 2.39
N PRO A 91 -13.05 -1.27 1.81
CA PRO A 91 -12.69 -2.04 0.63
C PRO A 91 -12.47 -1.08 -0.55
N LEU A 92 -11.22 -0.96 -0.98
CA LEU A 92 -10.83 -0.21 -2.18
C LEU A 92 -10.69 -1.16 -3.37
N ASP A 93 -10.82 -0.62 -4.58
CA ASP A 93 -10.50 -1.40 -5.79
C ASP A 93 -9.03 -1.83 -5.75
N GLN A 94 -8.80 -3.14 -5.79
CA GLN A 94 -7.49 -3.74 -5.76
C GLN A 94 -6.58 -3.28 -6.91
N ARG A 95 -7.12 -2.90 -8.08
CA ARG A 95 -6.33 -2.36 -9.19
C ARG A 95 -5.74 -1.00 -8.81
N LEU A 96 -6.60 -0.12 -8.31
CA LEU A 96 -6.24 1.21 -7.88
C LEU A 96 -5.24 1.15 -6.72
N GLN A 97 -5.47 0.24 -5.77
CA GLN A 97 -4.58 0.03 -4.63
C GLN A 97 -3.18 -0.46 -5.05
N ALA A 98 -3.10 -1.43 -5.98
CA ALA A 98 -1.81 -1.91 -6.48
C ALA A 98 -1.07 -0.82 -7.26
N ALA A 99 -1.77 -0.05 -8.11
CA ALA A 99 -1.19 1.05 -8.87
C ALA A 99 -0.67 2.17 -7.94
N THR A 100 -1.43 2.53 -6.91
CA THR A 100 -1.02 3.54 -5.92
C THR A 100 0.18 3.08 -5.11
N TYR A 101 0.24 1.82 -4.67
CA TYR A 101 1.43 1.28 -4.00
C TYR A 101 2.66 1.31 -4.91
N LEU A 102 2.52 0.92 -6.18
CA LEU A 102 3.63 0.94 -7.13
C LEU A 102 4.14 2.36 -7.32
N LEU A 103 3.25 3.33 -7.57
CA LEU A 103 3.60 4.73 -7.76
C LEU A 103 4.30 5.32 -6.53
N LEU A 104 3.77 5.06 -5.33
CA LEU A 104 4.36 5.55 -4.09
C LEU A 104 5.71 4.91 -3.80
N ALA A 105 5.86 3.61 -4.02
CA ALA A 105 7.14 2.93 -3.82
C ALA A 105 8.22 3.45 -4.81
N VAL A 106 7.85 3.73 -6.05
CA VAL A 106 8.72 4.43 -7.02
C VAL A 106 9.08 5.83 -6.51
N ALA A 107 8.13 6.60 -6.01
CA ALA A 107 8.38 7.94 -5.48
C ALA A 107 9.35 7.93 -4.28
N VAL A 108 9.20 6.96 -3.37
CA VAL A 108 10.16 6.76 -2.25
C VAL A 108 11.55 6.45 -2.79
N GLY A 109 11.67 5.53 -3.75
CA GLY A 109 12.93 5.18 -4.38
C GLY A 109 13.59 6.36 -5.10
N LEU A 110 12.81 7.16 -5.83
CA LEU A 110 13.28 8.37 -6.50
C LEU A 110 13.77 9.41 -5.50
N GLY A 111 13.06 9.63 -4.39
CA GLY A 111 13.51 10.53 -3.33
C GLY A 111 14.86 10.11 -2.73
N ALA A 112 15.05 8.80 -2.51
CA ALA A 112 16.31 8.24 -2.03
C ALA A 112 17.46 8.41 -3.05
N ILE A 113 17.20 8.16 -4.33
CA ILE A 113 18.19 8.31 -5.41
C ILE A 113 18.56 9.78 -5.60
N LEU A 114 17.58 10.67 -5.67
CA LEU A 114 17.80 12.10 -5.87
C LEU A 114 18.57 12.72 -4.70
N HIS A 115 18.30 12.29 -3.47
CA HIS A 115 19.09 12.71 -2.31
C HIS A 115 20.57 12.33 -2.43
N ARG A 116 20.87 11.20 -3.07
CA ARG A 116 22.24 10.73 -3.27
C ARG A 116 22.96 11.44 -4.42
N ILE A 117 22.24 11.74 -5.50
CA ILE A 117 22.80 12.46 -6.68
C ILE A 117 22.99 13.95 -6.36
N HIS A 118 22.06 14.54 -5.61
CA HIS A 118 22.08 15.94 -5.23
C HIS A 118 22.14 16.06 -3.70
N PRO A 119 23.27 15.69 -3.07
CA PRO A 119 23.42 15.87 -1.64
C PRO A 119 23.38 17.36 -1.28
N PRO A 120 22.81 17.72 -0.12
CA PRO A 120 22.85 19.10 0.36
C PRO A 120 24.30 19.59 0.48
N PRO A 121 24.59 20.85 0.10
CA PRO A 121 25.91 21.43 0.28
C PRO A 121 26.28 21.41 1.77
N LEU A 122 27.54 21.03 2.08
CA LEU A 122 28.11 20.94 3.44
C LEU A 122 27.57 19.80 4.33
N SER A 123 26.96 18.76 3.76
CA SER A 123 26.49 17.59 4.51
C SER A 123 27.25 16.31 4.15
N GLU A 124 27.51 15.47 5.16
CA GLU A 124 27.94 14.09 4.94
C GLU A 124 26.71 13.22 4.65
N THR A 125 26.74 12.48 3.55
CA THR A 125 25.64 11.58 3.15
C THR A 125 25.68 10.32 3.99
N LEU A 126 24.64 10.07 4.81
CA LEU A 126 24.55 8.82 5.56
C LEU A 126 24.09 7.66 4.66
N PRO A 127 24.49 6.42 4.98
CA PRO A 127 24.04 5.22 4.26
C PRO A 127 22.54 4.90 4.46
N THR A 128 21.82 5.69 5.26
CA THR A 128 20.37 5.56 5.50
C THR A 128 19.56 5.65 4.22
N SER A 129 19.98 6.46 3.24
CA SER A 129 19.34 6.55 1.91
C SER A 129 19.33 5.21 1.17
N LEU A 130 20.36 4.37 1.34
CA LEU A 130 20.41 3.02 0.76
C LEU A 130 19.42 2.07 1.44
N LEU A 131 19.29 2.16 2.76
CA LEU A 131 18.32 1.35 3.51
C LEU A 131 16.89 1.70 3.09
N VAL A 132 16.60 2.98 2.87
CA VAL A 132 15.29 3.44 2.38
C VAL A 132 15.01 2.93 0.97
N LEU A 133 16.04 2.87 0.10
CA LEU A 133 15.92 2.25 -1.22
C LEU A 133 15.58 0.76 -1.11
N VAL A 134 16.22 0.03 -0.20
CA VAL A 134 15.88 -1.38 0.06
C VAL A 134 14.42 -1.51 0.53
N CYS A 135 13.96 -0.65 1.43
CA CYS A 135 12.56 -0.62 1.87
C CYS A 135 11.59 -0.32 0.71
N ALA A 136 11.95 0.56 -0.22
CA ALA A 136 11.17 0.85 -1.42
C ALA A 136 11.08 -0.38 -2.35
N LEU A 137 12.17 -1.12 -2.52
CA LEU A 137 12.18 -2.38 -3.28
C LEU A 137 11.28 -3.44 -2.63
N VAL A 138 11.28 -3.54 -1.29
CA VAL A 138 10.35 -4.42 -0.57
C VAL A 138 8.90 -4.00 -0.82
N ALA A 139 8.60 -2.71 -0.76
CA ALA A 139 7.26 -2.22 -1.06
C ALA A 139 6.83 -2.52 -2.52
N LEU A 140 7.74 -2.36 -3.48
CA LEU A 140 7.53 -2.74 -4.89
C LEU A 140 7.28 -4.23 -5.06
N ALA A 141 8.05 -5.09 -4.39
CA ALA A 141 7.84 -6.53 -4.41
C ALA A 141 6.44 -6.91 -3.89
N GLY A 142 5.96 -6.22 -2.86
CA GLY A 142 4.61 -6.43 -2.31
C GLY A 142 3.51 -6.05 -3.31
N ALA A 143 3.66 -4.90 -3.98
CA ALA A 143 2.76 -4.48 -5.05
C ALA A 143 2.80 -5.46 -6.25
N GLY A 144 3.99 -5.88 -6.68
CA GLY A 144 4.18 -6.83 -7.77
C GLY A 144 3.58 -8.20 -7.49
N TRP A 145 3.74 -8.71 -6.26
CA TRP A 145 3.13 -9.96 -5.82
C TRP A 145 1.61 -9.92 -5.93
N LYS A 146 1.01 -8.80 -5.51
CA LYS A 146 -0.45 -8.59 -5.59
C LYS A 146 -0.96 -8.61 -7.03
N VAL A 147 -0.22 -7.99 -7.96
CA VAL A 147 -0.55 -8.04 -9.40
C VAL A 147 -0.39 -9.45 -9.96
N ALA A 148 0.69 -10.15 -9.63
CA ALA A 148 1.00 -11.49 -10.13
C ALA A 148 -0.04 -12.53 -9.70
N VAL A 149 -0.47 -12.51 -8.43
CA VAL A 149 -1.51 -13.41 -7.90
C VAL A 149 -2.83 -13.20 -8.65
N ARG A 150 -3.16 -11.95 -8.98
CA ARG A 150 -4.37 -11.62 -9.75
C ARG A 150 -4.30 -12.10 -11.19
N TRP A 151 -3.15 -11.93 -11.84
CA TRP A 151 -2.93 -12.40 -13.22
C TRP A 151 -3.14 -13.92 -13.32
N LYS A 152 -2.51 -14.69 -12.43
CA LYS A 152 -2.71 -16.15 -12.32
C LYS A 152 -4.15 -16.56 -12.03
N ALA A 153 -4.92 -15.72 -11.34
CA ALA A 153 -6.33 -15.98 -11.10
C ALA A 153 -7.16 -15.78 -12.38
N ASN A 154 -6.81 -14.80 -13.22
CA ASN A 154 -7.51 -14.50 -14.47
C ASN A 154 -7.26 -15.58 -15.54
N ASP A 155 -6.04 -16.11 -15.62
CA ASP A 155 -5.66 -17.15 -16.60
C ASP A 155 -6.34 -18.51 -16.35
N ARG A 156 -6.91 -18.73 -15.16
CA ARG A 156 -7.59 -19.99 -14.83
C ARG A 156 -9.04 -20.08 -15.33
N TRP A 157 -9.59 -18.97 -15.83
CA TRP A 157 -10.98 -18.89 -16.27
C TRP A 157 -11.14 -18.58 -17.77
N ASN A 158 -10.02 -18.45 -18.50
CA ASN A 158 -9.96 -18.34 -19.95
C ASN A 158 -9.46 -19.65 -20.55
#